data_AF-A0A8H3M8N7-F1
#
_entry.id   AF-A0A8H3M8N7-F1
#
_cell.length_a   1.000
_cell.length_b   1.000
_cell.length_c   1.000
_cell.angle_alpha   90.00
_cell.angle_beta   90.00
_cell.angle_gamma   90.00
#
_symmetry.space_group_name_H-M   'P 1'
#
loop_
_entity.id
_entity.type
_entity.pdbx_description
1 polymer ?
#
loop_
_entity_poly.entity_id
_entity_poly.type
_entity_poly.pdbx_seq_one_letter_code
_entity_poly.pdbx_strand_id
1 'polypeptide(L)'
;MTNKKVGVRERTSYSIEEKLIVVKYAQINGRNAAARHFDLNAPMIGRWIKKSDDWEKKNKKKKHIGSGRKAFYPKAEDKLYKWIIEQRKKGLAVNYTMVKLQMHKILNEPTIQRLYPAGDDEFQGTLSWIQSFMKRFDLSLRRRTKISQKLPEDTDEKLENFKRFII
;
A
#
# COMPACT_ATOMS: atom_id res chain seq x y z
N MET A 1 25.26 36.71 -32.00
CA MET A 1 24.19 36.02 -31.23
C MET A 1 24.51 34.53 -31.22
N THR A 2 24.99 33.98 -30.11
CA THR A 2 25.40 32.55 -30.05
C THR A 2 24.17 31.67 -29.95
N ASN A 3 23.92 30.88 -31.01
CA ASN A 3 22.85 29.90 -31.08
C ASN A 3 23.07 28.81 -30.02
N LYS A 4 22.35 28.89 -28.90
CA LYS A 4 22.39 27.89 -27.85
C LYS A 4 21.63 26.67 -28.35
N LYS A 5 22.34 25.62 -28.80
CA LYS A 5 21.73 24.32 -29.09
C LYS A 5 21.01 23.84 -27.83
N VAL A 6 19.68 23.89 -27.84
CA VAL A 6 18.84 23.33 -26.77
C VAL A 6 18.88 21.82 -26.93
N GLY A 7 19.90 21.18 -26.34
CA GLY A 7 19.95 19.73 -26.25
C GLY A 7 18.71 19.23 -25.52
N VAL A 8 17.95 18.35 -26.16
CA VAL A 8 16.79 17.69 -25.54
C VAL A 8 17.33 16.75 -24.48
N ARG A 9 17.18 17.13 -23.20
CA ARG A 9 17.51 16.23 -22.08
C ARG A 9 16.48 15.11 -22.01
N GLU A 10 16.92 13.87 -22.11
CA GLU A 10 16.06 12.70 -21.94
C GLU A 10 15.54 12.59 -20.51
N ARG A 11 14.29 12.12 -20.37
CA ARG A 11 13.64 11.98 -19.07
C ARG A 11 14.08 10.68 -18.40
N THR A 12 14.90 10.78 -17.36
CA THR A 12 15.33 9.63 -16.55
C THR A 12 14.51 9.47 -15.27
N SER A 13 14.39 8.23 -14.77
CA SER A 13 13.69 7.90 -13.53
C SER A 13 14.65 7.49 -12.42
N TYR A 14 14.64 8.25 -11.32
CA TYR A 14 15.50 8.05 -10.15
C TYR A 14 14.76 7.37 -9.00
N SER A 15 15.41 6.42 -8.35
CA SER A 15 15.01 5.81 -7.09
C SER A 15 15.06 6.80 -5.92
N ILE A 16 14.43 6.46 -4.80
CA ILE A 16 14.52 7.28 -3.58
C ILE A 16 15.94 7.27 -3.03
N GLU A 17 16.64 6.14 -3.09
CA GLU A 17 18.04 6.02 -2.65
C GLU A 17 18.95 7.02 -3.37
N GLU A 18 18.90 7.02 -4.71
CA GLU A 18 19.68 7.95 -5.53
C GLU A 18 19.34 9.41 -5.19
N LYS A 19 18.05 9.73 -5.06
CA LYS A 19 17.62 11.09 -4.69
C LYS A 19 18.12 11.49 -3.30
N LEU A 20 18.10 10.59 -2.32
CA LEU A 20 18.58 10.86 -0.97
C LEU A 20 20.09 11.08 -0.93
N ILE A 21 20.88 10.34 -1.73
CA ILE A 21 22.33 10.58 -1.87
C ILE A 21 22.59 12.00 -2.39
N VAL A 22 21.87 12.39 -3.44
CA VAL A 22 21.98 13.74 -4.03
C VAL A 22 21.55 14.82 -3.02
N VAL A 23 20.49 14.59 -2.26
CA VAL A 23 20.01 15.53 -1.23
C VAL A 23 21.04 15.69 -0.11
N LYS A 24 21.61 14.60 0.42
CA LYS A 24 22.66 14.64 1.46
C LYS A 24 23.88 15.42 1.00
N TYR A 25 24.34 15.16 -0.23
CA TYR A 25 25.44 15.90 -0.81
C TYR A 25 25.12 17.39 -0.98
N ALA A 26 23.89 17.72 -1.41
CA ALA A 26 23.43 19.10 -1.60
C ALA A 26 23.25 19.86 -0.28
N GLN A 27 22.93 19.18 0.82
CA GLN A 27 22.87 19.77 2.16
C GLN A 27 24.26 20.19 2.65
N ILE A 28 25.30 19.41 2.34
CA ILE A 28 26.69 19.69 2.76
C ILE A 28 27.35 20.73 1.83
N ASN A 29 27.26 20.54 0.52
CA ASN A 29 28.04 21.30 -0.47
C ASN A 29 27.22 22.41 -1.18
N GLY A 30 25.93 22.48 -0.90
CA GLY A 30 25.01 23.40 -1.57
C GLY A 30 24.43 22.85 -2.88
N ARG A 31 23.26 23.37 -3.24
CA ARG A 31 22.45 22.92 -4.39
C ARG A 31 23.18 23.02 -5.74
N ASN A 32 23.89 24.11 -5.98
CA ASN A 32 24.56 24.35 -7.27
C ASN A 32 25.80 23.47 -7.43
N ALA A 33 26.50 23.15 -6.34
CA ALA A 33 27.62 22.20 -6.36
C ALA A 33 27.13 20.79 -6.64
N ALA A 34 26.03 20.36 -6.01
CA ALA A 34 25.39 19.08 -6.29
C ALA A 34 24.93 18.94 -7.75
N ALA A 35 24.36 20.01 -8.32
CA ALA A 35 23.96 20.04 -9.72
C ALA A 35 25.13 19.77 -10.68
N ARG A 36 26.31 20.35 -10.40
CA ARG A 36 27.52 20.11 -11.19
C ARG A 36 28.09 18.71 -10.95
N HIS A 37 28.13 18.25 -9.70
CA HIS A 37 28.70 16.96 -9.34
C HIS A 37 27.94 15.77 -9.95
N PHE A 38 26.60 15.84 -9.97
CA PHE A 38 25.74 14.76 -10.48
C PHE A 38 25.23 15.00 -11.91
N ASP A 39 25.65 16.08 -12.57
CA ASP A 39 25.08 16.56 -13.85
C ASP A 39 23.54 16.61 -13.86
N LEU A 40 22.98 17.17 -12.79
CA LEU A 40 21.53 17.27 -12.58
C LEU A 40 21.06 18.73 -12.63
N ASN A 41 19.78 18.91 -12.94
CA ASN A 41 19.20 20.24 -12.96
C ASN A 41 19.01 20.79 -11.53
N ALA A 42 19.62 21.94 -11.20
CA ALA A 42 19.56 22.52 -9.85
C ALA A 42 18.13 22.76 -9.31
N PRO A 43 17.14 23.19 -10.12
CA PRO A 43 15.74 23.25 -9.70
C PRO A 43 15.14 21.88 -9.35
N MET A 44 15.57 20.81 -10.02
CA MET A 44 15.12 19.44 -9.70
C MET A 44 15.61 19.00 -8.32
N ILE A 45 16.90 19.25 -8.03
CA ILE A 45 17.48 19.00 -6.71
C ILE A 45 16.74 19.79 -5.63
N GLY A 46 16.41 21.07 -5.89
CA GLY A 46 15.62 21.88 -4.97
C GLY A 46 14.24 21.27 -4.66
N ARG A 47 13.55 20.73 -5.67
CA ARG A 47 12.28 20.00 -5.48
C ARG A 47 12.46 18.71 -4.68
N TRP A 48 13.62 18.06 -4.80
CA TRP A 48 13.92 16.84 -4.04
C TRP A 48 14.21 17.14 -2.57
N ILE A 49 14.98 18.19 -2.28
CA ILE A 49 15.23 18.66 -0.91
C ILE A 49 13.90 18.97 -0.21
N LYS A 50 12.97 19.68 -0.87
CA LYS A 50 11.65 19.99 -0.26
C LYS A 50 10.80 18.74 0.02
N LYS A 51 11.05 17.63 -0.67
CA LYS A 51 10.27 16.38 -0.55
C LYS A 51 11.00 15.30 0.24
N SER A 52 12.26 15.50 0.64
CA SER A 52 13.08 14.44 1.25
C SER A 52 12.52 13.97 2.59
N ASP A 53 11.89 14.85 3.34
CA ASP A 53 11.30 14.56 4.65
C ASP A 53 10.22 13.46 4.55
N ASP A 54 9.48 13.44 3.43
CA ASP A 54 8.44 12.44 3.14
C ASP A 54 9.00 11.10 2.65
N TRP A 55 10.30 11.01 2.36
CA TRP A 55 10.91 9.85 1.71
C TRP A 55 11.59 8.89 2.69
N GLU A 56 12.09 9.37 3.83
CA GLU A 56 12.80 8.51 4.80
C GLU A 56 11.95 7.37 5.35
N LYS A 57 10.64 7.61 5.52
CA LYS A 57 9.67 6.62 6.01
C LYS A 57 9.26 5.59 4.95
N LYS A 58 9.75 5.70 3.70
CA LYS A 58 9.28 4.90 2.56
C LYS A 58 10.33 3.91 2.08
N ASN A 59 9.87 2.89 1.35
CA ASN A 59 10.75 1.90 0.73
C ASN A 59 11.70 2.58 -0.28
N LYS A 60 12.99 2.55 0.02
CA LYS A 60 14.03 3.33 -0.65
C LYS A 60 14.29 2.87 -2.11
N LYS A 61 13.91 1.64 -2.48
CA LYS A 61 14.03 1.13 -3.86
C LYS A 61 12.96 1.66 -4.83
N LYS A 62 11.90 2.31 -4.34
CA LYS A 62 10.82 2.82 -5.20
C LYS A 62 11.29 4.05 -6.00
N LYS A 63 10.97 4.10 -7.29
CA LYS A 63 11.21 5.26 -8.16
C LYS A 63 10.06 6.28 -8.16
N HIS A 64 8.86 5.84 -7.78
CA HIS A 64 7.63 6.64 -7.74
C HIS A 64 7.02 6.66 -6.34
N ILE A 65 6.68 7.87 -5.87
CA ILE A 65 6.08 8.12 -4.56
C ILE A 65 4.87 9.01 -4.76
N GLY A 66 3.70 8.54 -4.30
CA GLY A 66 2.45 9.30 -4.42
C GLY A 66 1.99 9.52 -5.85
N SER A 67 2.54 8.78 -6.81
CA SER A 67 2.12 8.77 -8.21
C SER A 67 1.09 7.66 -8.43
N GLY A 68 0.06 7.94 -9.21
CA GLY A 68 -1.02 7.02 -9.54
C GLY A 68 -2.41 7.57 -9.21
N ARG A 69 -3.43 6.86 -9.67
CA ARG A 69 -4.84 7.19 -9.40
C ARG A 69 -5.13 6.91 -7.92
N LYS A 70 -5.60 7.94 -7.21
CA LYS A 70 -6.02 7.80 -5.80
C LYS A 70 -7.29 6.97 -5.71
N ALA A 71 -7.53 6.38 -4.53
CA ALA A 71 -8.79 5.73 -4.21
C ALA A 71 -9.95 6.72 -4.39
N PHE A 72 -11.02 6.27 -5.04
CA PHE A 72 -12.22 7.10 -5.23
C PHE A 72 -13.03 7.23 -3.93
N TYR A 73 -13.05 6.15 -3.12
CA TYR A 73 -13.73 6.10 -1.83
C TYR A 73 -12.75 5.89 -0.64
N PRO A 74 -11.81 6.81 -0.34
CA PRO A 74 -10.79 6.58 0.69
C PRO A 74 -11.36 6.21 2.07
N LYS A 75 -12.43 6.89 2.53
CA LYS A 75 -13.02 6.65 3.86
C LYS A 75 -13.79 5.33 3.93
N ALA A 76 -14.48 4.95 2.85
CA ALA A 76 -15.18 3.67 2.79
C ALA A 76 -14.17 2.50 2.69
N GLU A 77 -13.10 2.67 1.91
CA GLU A 77 -12.01 1.69 1.80
C GLU A 77 -11.32 1.46 3.15
N ASP A 78 -11.13 2.49 3.99
CA ASP A 78 -10.55 2.32 5.34
C ASP A 78 -11.45 1.49 6.26
N LYS A 79 -12.77 1.73 6.25
CA LYS A 79 -13.73 0.89 6.98
C LYS A 79 -13.71 -0.55 6.49
N LEU A 80 -13.67 -0.74 5.17
CA LEU A 80 -13.59 -2.07 4.56
C LEU A 80 -12.31 -2.80 4.97
N TYR A 81 -11.18 -2.11 4.97
CA TYR A 81 -9.89 -2.67 5.41
C TYR A 81 -9.96 -3.15 6.87
N LYS A 82 -10.49 -2.34 7.78
CA LYS A 82 -10.67 -2.72 9.20
C LYS A 82 -11.50 -4.00 9.34
N TRP A 83 -12.63 -4.06 8.62
CA TRP A 83 -13.47 -5.25 8.59
C TRP A 83 -12.72 -6.49 8.08
N ILE A 84 -11.94 -6.39 7.01
CA ILE A 84 -11.14 -7.52 6.48
C ILE A 84 -10.15 -8.03 7.53
N ILE A 85 -9.48 -7.13 8.24
CA ILE A 85 -8.53 -7.51 9.30
C ILE A 85 -9.25 -8.23 10.44
N GLU A 86 -10.43 -7.77 10.85
CA GLU A 86 -11.24 -8.45 11.87
C GLU A 86 -11.67 -9.85 11.44
N GLN A 87 -12.14 -10.02 10.20
CA GLN A 87 -12.49 -11.34 9.66
C GLN A 87 -11.29 -12.29 9.67
N ARG A 88 -10.11 -11.79 9.27
CA ARG A 88 -8.87 -12.58 9.28
C ARG A 88 -8.43 -12.95 10.69
N LYS A 89 -8.60 -12.06 11.67
CA LYS A 89 -8.35 -12.37 13.10
C LYS A 89 -9.25 -13.49 13.60
N LYS A 90 -10.50 -13.57 13.11
CA LYS A 90 -11.43 -14.66 13.41
C LYS A 90 -11.13 -15.97 12.65
N GLY A 91 -10.09 -16.00 11.80
CA GLY A 91 -9.74 -17.17 10.98
C GLY A 91 -10.64 -17.36 9.75
N LEU A 92 -11.54 -16.42 9.47
CA LEU A 92 -12.44 -16.49 8.33
C LEU A 92 -11.73 -16.08 7.04
N ALA A 93 -11.88 -16.90 6.00
CA ALA A 93 -11.39 -16.56 4.67
C ALA A 93 -12.28 -15.48 4.04
N VAL A 94 -11.65 -14.46 3.45
CA VAL A 94 -12.35 -13.35 2.81
C VAL A 94 -12.25 -13.49 1.29
N ASN A 95 -13.38 -13.71 0.62
CA ASN A 95 -13.47 -13.84 -0.83
C ASN A 95 -13.82 -12.50 -1.52
N TYR A 96 -13.60 -12.39 -2.84
CA TYR A 96 -13.94 -11.21 -3.64
C TYR A 96 -15.41 -10.80 -3.49
N THR A 97 -16.34 -11.77 -3.51
CA THR A 97 -17.78 -11.50 -3.38
C THR A 97 -18.10 -10.88 -2.02
N MET A 98 -17.44 -11.35 -0.96
CA MET A 98 -17.65 -10.82 0.39
C MET A 98 -17.13 -9.38 0.50
N VAL A 99 -15.97 -9.09 -0.09
CA VAL A 99 -15.41 -7.73 -0.14
C VAL A 99 -16.35 -6.81 -0.91
N LYS A 100 -16.88 -7.26 -2.05
CA LYS A 100 -17.84 -6.49 -2.86
C LYS A 100 -19.12 -6.20 -2.06
N LEU A 101 -19.76 -7.24 -1.50
CA LEU A 101 -20.98 -7.09 -0.70
C LEU A 101 -20.77 -6.17 0.50
N GLN A 102 -19.65 -6.31 1.20
CA GLN A 102 -19.35 -5.44 2.34
C GLN A 102 -19.11 -3.99 1.91
N MET A 103 -18.51 -3.76 0.74
CA MET A 103 -18.34 -2.41 0.21
C MET A 103 -19.68 -1.74 -0.10
N HIS A 104 -20.61 -2.44 -0.76
CA HIS A 104 -21.98 -1.94 -1.00
C HIS A 104 -22.67 -1.59 0.33
N LYS A 105 -22.55 -2.47 1.33
CA LYS A 105 -23.08 -2.21 2.68
C LYS A 105 -22.51 -0.95 3.31
N ILE A 106 -21.20 -0.70 3.18
CA ILE A 106 -20.54 0.50 3.71
C ILE A 106 -20.97 1.76 2.95
N LEU A 107 -21.15 1.69 1.63
CA LEU A 107 -21.60 2.81 0.81
C LEU A 107 -23.03 3.23 1.15
N ASN A 108 -23.88 2.25 1.50
CA ASN A 108 -25.25 2.48 1.95
C ASN A 108 -25.36 3.00 3.39
N GLU A 109 -24.26 3.10 4.15
CA GLU A 109 -24.32 3.73 5.47
C GLU A 109 -24.57 5.25 5.32
N PRO A 110 -25.50 5.83 6.10
CA PRO A 110 -25.86 7.25 5.98
C PRO A 110 -24.68 8.20 6.23
N THR A 111 -23.69 7.77 7.03
CA THR A 111 -22.46 8.53 7.28
C THR A 111 -21.57 8.63 6.04
N ILE A 112 -21.54 7.59 5.21
CA ILE A 112 -20.71 7.49 4.00
C ILE A 112 -21.46 8.08 2.81
N GLN A 113 -22.76 7.85 2.71
CA GLN A 113 -23.61 8.43 1.67
C GLN A 113 -23.59 9.97 1.67
N ARG A 114 -23.53 10.61 2.86
CA ARG A 114 -23.32 12.07 2.97
C ARG A 114 -22.02 12.55 2.34
N LEU A 115 -20.97 11.71 2.34
CA LEU A 115 -19.67 12.03 1.77
C LEU A 115 -19.57 11.68 0.29
N TYR A 116 -20.33 10.69 -0.14
CA TYR A 116 -20.34 10.16 -1.51
C TYR A 116 -21.81 10.00 -1.96
N PRO A 117 -22.44 11.06 -2.50
CA PRO A 117 -23.87 11.04 -2.86
C PRO A 117 -24.20 10.02 -3.95
N ALA A 118 -23.29 9.83 -4.91
CA ALA A 118 -23.37 8.80 -5.94
C ALA A 118 -23.26 7.36 -5.37
N GLY A 119 -22.71 7.24 -4.15
CA GLY A 119 -22.71 6.05 -3.32
C GLY A 119 -22.59 4.71 -4.06
N ASP A 120 -23.64 3.92 -3.88
CA ASP A 120 -23.76 2.54 -4.36
C ASP A 120 -24.12 2.45 -5.85
N ASP A 121 -24.94 3.40 -6.33
CA ASP A 121 -25.52 3.38 -7.67
C ASP A 121 -24.45 3.41 -8.77
N GLU A 122 -23.35 4.12 -8.54
CA GLU A 122 -22.20 4.16 -9.46
C GLU A 122 -21.16 3.05 -9.17
N PHE A 123 -21.22 2.40 -8.00
CA PHE A 123 -20.19 1.45 -7.60
C PHE A 123 -20.41 0.06 -8.22
N GLN A 124 -19.71 -0.21 -9.32
CA GLN A 124 -19.81 -1.49 -10.03
C GLN A 124 -19.09 -2.67 -9.32
N GLY A 125 -18.17 -2.39 -8.40
CA GLY A 125 -17.40 -3.42 -7.69
C GLY A 125 -16.62 -4.36 -8.63
N THR A 126 -16.01 -3.81 -9.69
CA THR A 126 -15.26 -4.60 -10.67
C THR A 126 -14.05 -5.30 -10.03
N LEU A 127 -13.63 -6.44 -10.62
CA LEU A 127 -12.45 -7.17 -10.13
C LEU A 127 -11.18 -6.29 -10.15
N SER A 128 -11.05 -5.42 -11.15
CA SER A 128 -9.97 -4.43 -11.24
C SER A 128 -9.93 -3.48 -10.04
N TRP A 129 -11.10 -3.01 -9.58
CA TRP A 129 -11.19 -2.19 -8.38
C TRP A 129 -10.76 -2.97 -7.14
N ILE A 130 -11.22 -4.21 -6.97
CA ILE A 130 -10.86 -5.07 -5.82
C ILE A 130 -9.35 -5.32 -5.79
N GLN A 131 -8.75 -5.67 -6.93
CA GLN A 131 -7.29 -5.88 -7.03
C GLN A 131 -6.51 -4.61 -6.69
N SER A 132 -6.99 -3.46 -7.17
CA SER A 132 -6.38 -2.16 -6.88
C SER A 132 -6.50 -1.81 -5.40
N PHE A 133 -7.65 -2.04 -4.77
CA PHE A 133 -7.88 -1.89 -3.33
C PHE A 133 -6.91 -2.78 -2.55
N MET A 134 -6.83 -4.07 -2.87
CA MET A 134 -5.92 -5.00 -2.20
C MET A 134 -4.45 -4.57 -2.31
N LYS A 135 -4.03 -4.08 -3.49
CA LYS A 135 -2.68 -3.56 -3.70
C LYS A 135 -2.40 -2.30 -2.90
N ARG A 136 -3.40 -1.42 -2.70
CA ARG A 136 -3.26 -0.19 -1.89
C ARG A 136 -3.05 -0.52 -0.40
N PHE A 137 -3.75 -1.52 0.11
CA PHE A 137 -3.71 -1.92 1.52
C PHE A 137 -2.77 -3.10 1.81
N ASP A 138 -1.94 -3.51 0.85
CA ASP A 138 -1.02 -4.64 0.95
C ASP A 138 -1.68 -5.95 1.43
N LEU A 139 -2.89 -6.21 0.94
CA LEU A 139 -3.68 -7.38 1.27
C LEU A 139 -3.45 -8.50 0.24
N SER A 140 -3.16 -9.71 0.72
CA SER A 140 -3.16 -10.93 -0.09
C SER A 140 -4.47 -11.72 0.03
N LEU A 141 -5.07 -12.17 -1.07
CA LEU A 141 -6.26 -13.05 -1.04
C LEU A 141 -5.95 -14.42 -0.43
N ARG A 142 -4.85 -15.05 -0.87
CA ARG A 142 -4.42 -16.39 -0.45
C ARG A 142 -3.65 -16.39 0.87
N ARG A 143 -4.19 -15.76 1.91
CA ARG A 143 -3.63 -15.96 3.26
C ARG A 143 -4.27 -17.22 3.86
N ARG A 144 -3.46 -18.17 4.34
CA ARG A 144 -3.96 -19.34 5.07
C ARG A 144 -4.58 -18.85 6.36
N THR A 145 -5.91 -18.79 6.43
CA THR A 145 -6.66 -18.33 7.61
C THR A 145 -7.18 -19.50 8.44
N LYS A 146 -7.22 -20.71 7.89
CA LYS A 146 -7.66 -21.90 8.63
C LYS A 146 -6.64 -22.21 9.72
N ILE A 147 -6.98 -21.81 10.94
CA ILE A 147 -6.42 -22.39 12.16
C ILE A 147 -6.84 -23.86 12.09
N SER A 148 -5.89 -24.79 12.00
CA SER A 148 -6.21 -26.23 12.08
C SER A 148 -7.04 -26.50 13.33
N GLN A 149 -7.80 -27.60 13.36
CA GLN A 149 -8.54 -28.00 14.55
C GLN A 149 -7.62 -27.88 15.77
N LYS A 150 -8.03 -27.09 16.76
CA LYS A 150 -7.35 -27.09 18.05
C LYS A 150 -7.47 -28.52 18.60
N LEU A 151 -6.40 -29.04 19.18
CA LEU A 151 -6.47 -30.32 19.88
C LEU A 151 -7.61 -30.21 20.92
N PRO A 152 -8.52 -31.18 20.98
CA PRO A 152 -9.48 -31.27 22.07
C PRO A 152 -8.76 -31.21 23.43
N GLU A 153 -9.37 -30.58 24.44
CA GLU A 153 -8.80 -30.53 25.81
C GLU A 153 -8.47 -31.96 26.32
N ASP A 154 -9.32 -32.92 25.97
CA ASP A 154 -9.22 -34.35 26.27
C ASP A 154 -8.30 -35.09 25.27
N THR A 155 -7.13 -34.53 25.00
CA THR A 155 -6.11 -35.18 24.16
C THR A 155 -5.08 -35.91 24.99
N ASP A 156 -4.65 -35.30 26.09
CA ASP A 156 -3.71 -35.90 27.03
C ASP A 156 -4.33 -37.11 27.74
N GLU A 157 -5.60 -37.00 28.17
CA GLU A 157 -6.37 -38.09 28.79
C GLU A 157 -6.54 -39.29 27.85
N LYS A 158 -6.94 -39.05 26.59
CA LYS A 158 -7.01 -40.10 25.56
C LYS A 158 -5.67 -40.74 25.26
N LEU A 159 -4.58 -39.96 25.26
CA LEU A 159 -3.23 -40.47 25.02
C LEU A 159 -2.78 -41.39 26.15
N GLU A 160 -3.02 -41.01 27.40
CA GLU A 160 -2.71 -41.84 28.58
C GLU A 160 -3.54 -43.13 28.61
N ASN A 161 -4.83 -43.06 28.29
CA ASN A 161 -5.67 -44.25 28.19
C ASN A 161 -5.17 -45.22 27.11
N PHE A 162 -4.71 -44.70 25.97
CA PHE A 162 -4.14 -45.54 24.91
C PHE A 162 -2.81 -46.19 25.32
N LYS A 163 -1.92 -45.46 25.99
CA LYS A 163 -0.65 -46.02 26.50
C LYS A 163 -0.89 -47.17 27.47
N ARG A 164 -1.86 -47.02 28.39
CA ARG A 164 -2.26 -48.07 29.36
C ARG A 164 -2.92 -49.29 28.74
N PHE A 165 -3.46 -49.16 27.53
CA PHE A 165 -4.09 -50.28 26.83
C PHE A 165 -3.07 -51.16 26.09
N ILE A 166 -1.94 -50.58 25.66
CA ILE A 166 -0.90 -51.27 24.89
C ILE A 166 0.19 -51.88 25.78
N ILE A 167 0.48 -51.27 26.92
CA ILE A 167 1.41 -51.76 27.95
C ILE A 167 0.65 -52.61 28.96
#